data_AF-A0A6V8D6X9-F1
#
_entry.id   AF-A0A6V8D6X9-F1
#
_cell.length_a   1.000
_cell.length_b   1.000
_cell.length_c   1.000
_cell.angle_alpha   90.00
_cell.angle_beta   90.00
_cell.angle_gamma   90.00
#
_symmetry.space_group_name_H-M   'P 1'
#
loop_
_entity.id
_entity.type
_entity.pdbx_description
1 polymer ?
#
loop_
_entity_poly.entity_id
_entity_poly.type
_entity_poly.pdbx_seq_one_letter_code
_entity_poly.pdbx_strand_id
1 'polypeptide(L)'
;MWNMALGIRWKWWRARRCSFPHDEIHRAGDLAETRLAKLSRAAGKANGWRIYESVRIPDPEGGRREIDMVLIAGNTMLVVEQKHWAGSFEITKEHHFVQNRNNGS
;
A
#
# COMPACT_ATOMS: atom_id res chain seq x y z
N MET A 1 46.13 9.23 -16.17
CA MET A 1 45.01 9.01 -15.22
C MET A 1 43.89 10.05 -15.45
N TRP A 2 43.24 10.06 -16.62
CA TRP A 2 42.19 11.05 -16.97
C TRP A 2 41.00 10.45 -17.77
N ASN A 3 41.00 9.14 -18.02
CA ASN A 3 40.01 8.50 -18.90
C ASN A 3 38.83 7.85 -18.15
N MET A 4 38.95 7.69 -16.83
CA MET A 4 37.95 6.99 -16.00
C MET A 4 36.70 7.84 -15.74
N ALA A 5 36.86 9.16 -15.64
CA ALA A 5 35.76 10.09 -15.34
C ALA A 5 34.76 10.25 -16.50
N LEU A 6 35.24 10.17 -17.75
CA LEU A 6 34.38 10.32 -18.94
C LEU A 6 33.49 9.09 -19.14
N GLY A 7 34.05 7.89 -18.98
CA GLY A 7 33.30 6.64 -19.09
C GLY A 7 32.19 6.50 -18.04
N ILE A 8 32.47 6.92 -16.80
CA ILE A 8 31.47 6.98 -15.72
C ILE A 8 30.38 7.99 -16.07
N ARG A 9 30.73 9.22 -16.47
CA ARG A 9 29.75 10.25 -16.88
C ARG A 9 28.86 9.76 -18.03
N TRP A 10 29.42 9.02 -19.00
CA TRP A 10 28.67 8.45 -20.12
C TRP A 10 27.72 7.33 -19.68
N LYS A 11 28.16 6.46 -18.76
CA LYS A 11 27.31 5.43 -18.15
C LYS A 11 26.14 6.06 -17.38
N TRP A 12 26.40 7.11 -16.60
CA TRP A 12 25.37 7.83 -15.84
C TRP A 12 24.40 8.59 -16.75
N TRP A 13 24.90 9.22 -17.82
CA TRP A 13 24.05 9.87 -18.82
C TRP A 13 23.12 8.87 -19.51
N ARG A 14 23.62 7.68 -19.88
CA ARG A 14 22.78 6.61 -20.45
C ARG A 14 21.77 6.08 -19.43
N ALA A 15 22.17 5.86 -18.18
CA ALA A 15 21.29 5.37 -17.12
C ALA A 15 20.15 6.36 -16.80
N ARG A 16 20.39 7.68 -16.86
CA ARG A 16 19.33 8.70 -16.68
C ARG A 16 18.31 8.72 -17.82
N ARG A 17 18.68 8.21 -19.00
CA ARG A 17 17.78 8.05 -20.15
C ARG A 17 17.02 6.73 -20.13
N CYS A 18 17.37 5.80 -19.25
CA CYS A 18 16.57 4.63 -18.99
C CYS A 18 15.33 5.08 -18.20
N SER A 19 14.18 5.11 -18.87
CA SER A 19 12.91 5.13 -18.17
C SER A 19 12.74 3.76 -17.52
N PHE A 20 12.91 3.69 -16.21
CA PHE A 20 12.49 2.51 -15.48
C PHE A 20 10.96 2.43 -15.61
N PRO A 21 10.38 1.31 -16.06
CA PRO A 21 8.95 1.14 -16.00
C PRO A 21 8.54 1.35 -14.53
N HIS A 22 7.49 2.14 -14.30
CA HIS A 22 6.94 2.24 -12.95
C HIS A 22 6.57 0.82 -12.50
N ASP A 23 6.86 0.50 -11.25
CA ASP A 23 6.34 -0.73 -10.67
C ASP A 23 4.82 -0.59 -10.57
N GLU A 24 4.13 -1.10 -11.59
CA GLU A 24 2.68 -0.95 -11.74
C GLU A 24 1.92 -1.61 -10.58
N ILE A 25 2.51 -2.62 -9.95
CA ILE A 25 1.92 -3.33 -8.81
C ILE A 25 1.94 -2.42 -7.57
N HIS A 26 3.08 -1.81 -7.28
CA HIS A 26 3.18 -0.84 -6.17
C HIS A 26 2.26 0.36 -6.39
N ARG A 27 2.25 0.91 -7.62
CA ARG A 27 1.34 2.01 -7.96
C ARG A 27 -0.14 1.63 -7.78
N ALA A 28 -0.52 0.42 -8.16
CA ALA A 28 -1.90 -0.05 -7.98
C ALA A 28 -2.27 -0.19 -6.50
N GLY A 29 -1.33 -0.63 -5.65
CA GLY A 29 -1.46 -0.62 -4.19
C GLY A 29 -1.71 0.79 -3.65
N ASP A 30 -0.82 1.72 -3.94
CA ASP A 30 -0.90 3.11 -3.47
C ASP A 30 -2.21 3.80 -3.91
N LEU A 31 -2.66 3.52 -5.14
CA LEU A 31 -3.92 4.04 -5.66
C LEU A 31 -5.12 3.44 -4.94
N ALA A 32 -5.08 2.16 -4.62
CA ALA A 32 -6.14 1.48 -3.89
C ALA A 32 -6.24 2.05 -2.45
N GLU A 33 -5.11 2.26 -1.79
CA GLU A 33 -5.03 2.89 -0.45
C GLU A 33 -5.57 4.32 -0.47
N THR A 34 -5.09 5.13 -1.40
CA THR A 34 -5.56 6.52 -1.59
C THR A 34 -7.06 6.57 -1.85
N ARG A 35 -7.60 5.61 -2.60
CA ARG A 35 -9.04 5.56 -2.90
C ARG A 35 -9.86 5.19 -1.67
N LEU A 36 -9.44 4.18 -0.91
CA LEU A 36 -10.11 3.77 0.33
C LEU A 36 -10.12 4.94 1.32
N ALA A 37 -8.98 5.59 1.53
CA ALA A 37 -8.85 6.79 2.34
C ALA A 37 -9.87 7.88 1.99
N LYS A 38 -9.98 8.23 0.70
CA LYS A 38 -10.92 9.25 0.23
C LYS A 38 -12.37 8.89 0.54
N LEU A 39 -12.75 7.63 0.28
CA LEU A 39 -14.11 7.14 0.55
C LEU A 39 -14.41 7.12 2.06
N SER A 40 -13.48 6.60 2.86
CA SER A 40 -13.60 6.54 4.32
C SER A 40 -13.72 7.94 4.93
N ARG A 41 -12.94 8.92 4.48
CA ARG A 41 -13.06 10.32 4.93
C ARG A 41 -14.41 10.94 4.56
N ALA A 42 -14.89 10.71 3.35
CA ALA A 42 -16.18 11.24 2.90
C ALA A 42 -17.33 10.64 3.73
N ALA A 43 -17.32 9.32 3.94
CA ALA A 43 -18.27 8.64 4.81
C ALA A 43 -18.14 9.10 6.27
N GLY A 44 -16.91 9.23 6.77
CA GLY A 44 -16.65 9.67 8.13
C GLY A 44 -17.14 11.08 8.39
N LYS A 45 -16.95 12.02 7.46
CA LYS A 45 -17.49 13.38 7.56
C LYS A 45 -19.03 13.39 7.64
N ALA A 46 -19.69 12.54 6.86
CA ALA A 46 -21.15 12.45 6.87
C ALA A 46 -21.71 11.81 8.17
N ASN A 47 -20.94 10.94 8.82
CA ASN A 47 -21.39 10.14 9.97
C ASN A 47 -20.68 10.48 11.30
N GLY A 48 -19.85 11.53 11.33
CA GLY A 48 -19.08 11.92 12.52
C GLY A 48 -17.96 10.95 12.91
N TRP A 49 -17.47 10.13 11.99
CA TRP A 49 -16.37 9.20 12.25
C TRP A 49 -15.01 9.90 12.16
N ARG A 50 -14.05 9.43 12.96
CA ARG A 50 -12.65 9.86 12.86
C ARG A 50 -11.87 8.82 12.09
N ILE A 51 -11.18 9.25 11.05
CA ILE A 51 -10.40 8.40 10.16
C ILE A 51 -8.94 8.81 10.29
N TYR A 52 -8.08 7.83 10.53
CA TYR A 52 -6.63 7.98 10.62
C TYR A 52 -5.99 7.01 9.63
N GLU A 53 -5.09 7.50 8.79
CA GLU A 53 -4.37 6.70 7.79
C GLU A 53 -2.89 6.58 8.17
N SER A 54 -2.23 5.52 7.71
CA SER A 54 -0.80 5.27 7.92
C SER A 54 -0.37 5.46 9.37
N VAL A 55 -1.16 4.91 10.29
CA VAL A 55 -0.93 5.05 11.73
C VAL A 55 0.26 4.18 12.12
N ARG A 56 1.30 4.80 12.68
CA ARG A 56 2.49 4.09 13.13
C ARG A 56 2.45 3.84 14.63
N ILE A 57 2.41 2.57 15.01
CA ILE A 57 2.41 2.14 16.41
C ILE A 57 3.76 1.53 16.78
N PRO A 58 4.19 1.65 18.06
CA PRO A 58 5.38 0.95 18.54
C PRO A 58 5.23 -0.56 18.38
N ASP A 59 6.31 -1.20 17.95
CA ASP A 59 6.39 -2.67 17.92
C ASP A 59 7.08 -3.17 19.21
N PRO A 60 6.49 -4.13 19.96
CA PRO A 60 7.14 -4.77 21.10
C PRO A 60 8.51 -5.39 20.76
N GLU A 61 8.71 -5.84 19.52
CA GLU A 61 9.98 -6.43 19.04
C GLU A 61 11.00 -5.37 18.58
N GLY A 62 10.65 -4.08 18.67
CA GLY A 62 11.46 -2.95 18.27
C GLY A 62 11.05 -2.35 16.92
N GLY A 63 11.15 -1.02 16.82
CA GLY A 63 10.73 -0.28 15.62
C GLY A 63 9.28 0.19 15.67
N ARG A 64 8.66 0.33 14.49
CA ARG A 64 7.25 0.74 14.34
C ARG A 64 6.58 -0.15 13.31
N ARG A 65 5.33 -0.54 13.59
CA ARG A 65 4.43 -1.13 12.61
C ARG A 65 3.50 -0.07 12.06
N GLU A 66 3.18 -0.18 10.79
CA GLU A 66 2.19 0.66 10.14
C GLU A 66 0.86 -0.07 10.11
N ILE A 67 -0.21 0.66 10.40
CA ILE A 67 -1.60 0.28 10.20
C ILE A 67 -2.11 1.18 9.10
N ASP A 68 -2.61 0.58 8.01
CA ASP A 68 -3.05 1.35 6.84
C ASP A 68 -4.17 2.33 7.20
N MET A 69 -5.15 1.89 7.99
CA MET A 69 -6.23 2.76 8.45
C MET A 69 -6.84 2.36 9.79
N VAL A 70 -7.17 3.36 10.60
CA VAL A 70 -7.99 3.25 11.82
C VAL A 70 -9.23 4.12 11.67
N LEU A 71 -10.41 3.53 11.89
CA LEU A 71 -11.69 4.24 11.94
C LEU A 71 -12.24 4.20 13.36
N ILE A 72 -12.70 5.33 13.87
CA ILE A 72 -13.38 5.45 15.17
C ILE A 72 -14.79 6.00 14.93
N ALA A 73 -15.80 5.19 15.27
CA ALA A 73 -17.22 5.51 15.14
C ALA A 73 -17.92 5.28 16.50
N GLY A 74 -18.07 6.34 17.29
CA GLY A 74 -18.61 6.25 18.64
C GLY A 74 -17.70 5.41 19.54
N ASN A 75 -18.23 4.28 20.04
CA ASN A 75 -17.50 3.34 20.90
C ASN A 75 -16.87 2.15 20.13
N THR A 76 -16.93 2.20 18.79
CA THR A 76 -16.38 1.16 17.91
C THR A 76 -15.11 1.67 17.25
N MET A 77 -14.05 0.86 17.29
CA MET A 77 -12.82 1.07 16.56
C MET A 77 -12.61 -0.07 15.55
N LEU A 78 -12.35 0.29 14.29
CA LEU A 78 -11.96 -0.65 13.25
C LEU A 78 -10.50 -0.39 12.87
N VAL A 79 -9.71 -1.45 12.89
CA VAL A 79 -8.32 -1.47 12.39
C VAL A 79 -8.36 -2.19 11.05
N VAL A 80 -7.97 -1.50 9.99
CA VAL A 80 -8.09 -1.98 8.61
C VAL A 80 -6.71 -2.10 8.01
N GLU A 81 -6.43 -3.30 7.52
CA GLU A 81 -5.28 -3.61 6.67
C GLU A 81 -5.79 -3.78 5.24
N GLN A 82 -5.12 -3.16 4.29
CA GLN A 82 -5.43 -3.23 2.87
C GLN A 82 -4.42 -4.10 2.14
N LYS A 83 -4.90 -5.18 1.53
CA LYS A 83 -4.07 -6.03 0.66
C LYS A 83 -4.52 -5.88 -0.78
N HIS A 84 -3.65 -5.31 -1.61
CA HIS A 84 -3.83 -5.29 -3.06
C HIS A 84 -3.27 -6.59 -3.65
N TRP A 85 -4.11 -7.36 -4.33
CA TRP A 85 -3.74 -8.66 -4.87
C TRP A 85 -4.60 -9.05 -6.08
N ALA A 86 -4.10 -9.97 -6.92
CA ALA A 86 -4.81 -10.49 -8.08
C ALA A 86 -5.34 -11.90 -7.83
N GLY A 87 -6.67 -12.06 -7.89
CA GLY A 87 -7.37 -13.33 -7.67
C GLY A 87 -8.77 -13.13 -7.11
N SER A 88 -9.31 -14.14 -6.42
CA SER A 88 -10.60 -14.08 -5.74
C SER A 88 -10.52 -14.62 -4.31
N PHE A 89 -11.23 -14.00 -3.38
CA PHE A 89 -11.36 -14.53 -2.03
C PHE A 89 -12.81 -14.92 -1.76
N GLU A 90 -13.00 -15.93 -0.92
CA GLU A 90 -14.30 -16.33 -0.42
C GLU A 90 -14.24 -16.58 1.09
N ILE A 91 -15.36 -16.31 1.76
CA ILE A 91 -15.58 -16.73 3.13
C ILE A 91 -16.55 -17.90 3.08
N THR A 92 -16.11 -19.08 3.50
CA THR A 92 -16.93 -20.29 3.47
C THR A 92 -18.04 -20.24 4.53
N LYS A 93 -18.99 -21.18 4.46
CA LYS A 93 -20.06 -21.30 5.48
C LYS A 93 -19.51 -21.62 6.87
N GLU A 94 -18.33 -22.23 6.93
CA GLU A 94 -17.57 -22.57 8.14
C GLU A 94 -16.69 -21.39 8.61
N HIS A 95 -16.85 -20.20 8.03
CA HIS A 95 -16.08 -18.99 8.35
C HIS A 95 -14.57 -19.10 8.04
N HIS A 96 -14.18 -19.95 7.10
CA HIS A 96 -12.82 -19.96 6.59
C HIS A 96 -12.61 -18.88 5.54
N PHE A 97 -11.48 -18.17 5.63
CA PHE A 97 -11.06 -17.20 4.61
C PHE A 97 -10.13 -17.88 3.61
N VAL A 98 -10.63 -18.09 2.39
CA VAL A 98 -9.91 -18.78 1.31
C VAL A 98 -9.48 -17.75 0.26
N GLN A 99 -8.20 -17.75 -0.08
CA GLN A 99 -7.63 -16.89 -1.13
C GLN A 99 -7.20 -17.73 -2.33
N ASN A 100 -7.81 -17.48 -3.49
CA ASN A 100 -7.48 -18.12 -4.76
C ASN A 100 -6.62 -17.19 -5.62
N ARG A 101 -5.31 -17.47 -5.69
CA ARG A 101 -4.37 -16.68 -6.51
C ARG A 101 -4.55 -16.99 -7.99
N ASN A 102 -4.76 -15.93 -8.79
CA ASN A 102 -4.55 -16.04 -10.22
C ASN A 102 -3.03 -16.07 -10.43
N ASN A 103 -2.47 -17.27 -10.52
CA ASN A 103 -1.16 -17.44 -11.13
C ASN A 103 -1.36 -17.11 -12.61
N GLY A 104 -1.05 -15.87 -13.00
CA GLY A 104 -1.15 -15.43 -14.39
C GLY A 104 -0.54 -16.48 -15.31
N SER A 105 -1.26 -16.80 -16.39
CA SER A 105 -0.68 -17.51 -17.53
C SER A 105 0.43 -16.69 -18.17
#